data_AF-A0A3C0DIX5-F1
#
_entry.id   AF-A0A3C0DIX5-F1
#
_cell.length_a   1.000
_cell.length_b   1.000
_cell.length_c   1.000
_cell.angle_alpha   90.00
_cell.angle_beta   90.00
_cell.angle_gamma   90.00
#
_symmetry.space_group_name_H-M   'P 1'
#
loop_
_entity.id
_entity.type
_entity.pdbx_description
1 polymer ?
#
loop_
_entity_poly.entity_id
_entity_poly.type
_entity_poly.pdbx_seq_one_letter_code
_entity_poly.pdbx_strand_id
1 'polypeptide(L)' 'MQLWLAELRTRLGITILFITHDIEEALFLSDEIVVLSNRPARILRRFTVPEGIGSMDD' A
#
# COMPACT_ATOMS: atom_id res chain seq x y z
N MET A 1 0.46 15.10 -0.54
CA MET A 1 0.15 14.41 0.74
C MET A 1 0.89 13.08 0.88
N GLN A 2 1.14 12.36 -0.22
CA GLN A 2 1.73 11.02 -0.21
C GLN A 2 3.25 11.00 0.10
N LEU A 3 4.00 12.02 -0.33
CA LEU A 3 5.47 12.08 -0.12
C LEU A 3 5.89 12.10 1.36
N TRP A 4 5.11 12.71 2.25
CA TRP A 4 5.49 12.85 3.66
C TRP A 4 5.41 11.54 4.45
N LEU A 5 4.42 10.68 4.17
CA LEU A 5 4.25 9.41 4.89
C LEU A 5 5.35 8.41 4.51
N ALA A 6 5.75 8.36 3.25
CA ALA A 6 6.85 7.51 2.78
C ALA A 6 8.18 7.91 3.45
N GLU A 7 8.46 9.22 3.53
CA GLU A 7 9.66 9.74 4.17
C GLU A 7 9.68 9.47 5.69
N LEU A 8 8.52 9.55 6.35
CA LEU A 8 8.35 9.25 7.77
C LEU A 8 8.58 7.76 8.08
N ARG A 9 8.07 6.85 7.23
CA ARG A 9 8.30 5.40 7.35
C ARG A 9 9.78 5.07 7.36
N THR A 10 10.51 5.55 6.34
CA THR A 10 11.94 5.26 6.17
C THR A 10 12.78 5.90 7.28
N ARG A 11 12.38 7.07 7.79
CA ARG A 11 13.12 7.77 8.86
C ARG A 11 12.81 7.27 10.28
N LEU A 12 11.58 6.80 10.55
CA LEU A 12 11.16 6.41 11.89
C LEU A 12 11.07 4.90 12.11
N GLY A 13 11.18 4.07 11.06
CA GLY A 13 11.07 2.61 11.17
C GLY A 13 9.68 2.14 11.61
N ILE A 14 8.65 2.94 11.34
CA ILE A 14 7.27 2.65 11.76
C ILE A 14 6.53 1.82 10.70
N THR A 15 5.64 0.93 11.15
CA THR A 15 4.71 0.21 10.26
C THR A 15 3.51 1.10 9.95
N ILE A 16 3.15 1.22 8.68
CA ILE A 16 2.00 2.01 8.22
C ILE A 16 0.96 1.06 7.64
N LEU A 17 -0.28 1.15 8.13
CA LEU A 17 -1.44 0.52 7.51
C LEU A 17 -2.25 1.60 6.80
N PHE A 18 -2.37 1.48 5.48
CA PHE A 18 -3.13 2.40 4.65
C PHE A 18 -4.33 1.68 4.02
N ILE A 19 -5.46 2.36 3.93
CA ILE A 19 -6.68 1.84 3.32
C ILE A 19 -7.07 2.81 2.20
N THR A 20 -7.09 2.31 0.98
CA THR A 20 -7.53 3.05 -0.21
C THR A 20 -8.50 2.20 -1.03
N HIS A 21 -9.25 2.88 -1.88
CA HIS A 21 -10.08 2.26 -2.93
C HIS A 21 -9.40 2.32 -4.29
N ASP A 22 -8.23 2.98 -4.38
CA ASP A 22 -7.44 3.12 -5.60
C ASP A 22 -6.34 2.04 -5.64
N ILE A 23 -6.23 1.35 -6.77
CA ILE A 23 -5.27 0.26 -6.96
C ILE A 23 -3.86 0.83 -7.19
N GLU A 24 -3.73 1.96 -7.90
CA GLU A 24 -2.44 2.56 -8.22
C GLU A 24 -1.75 3.05 -6.94
N GLU A 25 -2.50 3.70 -6.05
CA GLU A 25 -1.99 4.10 -4.73
C GLU A 25 -1.52 2.90 -3.89
N ALA A 26 -2.27 1.80 -3.93
CA ALA A 26 -1.93 0.59 -3.17
C ALA A 26 -0.64 -0.06 -3.69
N LEU A 27 -0.45 -0.11 -5.01
CA LEU A 27 0.74 -0.64 -5.66
C LEU A 27 1.97 0.24 -5.43
N PHE A 28 1.81 1.56 -5.42
CA PHE A 28 2.92 2.51 -5.26
C PHE A 28 3.43 2.58 -3.80
N LEU A 29 2.53 2.50 -2.80
CA LEU A 29 2.87 2.79 -1.41
C LEU A 29 3.16 1.56 -0.53
N SER A 30 2.76 0.36 -0.95
CA SER A 30 2.69 -0.80 -0.06
C SER A 30 3.71 -1.87 -0.43
N ASP A 31 4.29 -2.53 0.58
CA ASP A 31 5.06 -3.77 0.36
C ASP A 31 4.13 -5.00 0.35
N GLU A 32 2.96 -4.90 1.00
CA GLU A 32 1.91 -5.92 1.00
C GLU A 32 0.53 -5.29 0.80
N ILE A 33 -0.30 -5.91 -0.05
CA ILE A 33 -1.69 -5.51 -0.29
C ILE A 33 -2.62 -6.62 0.19
N VAL A 34 -3.62 -6.24 1.01
CA VAL A 34 -4.68 -7.14 1.49
C VAL A 34 -6.02 -6.70 0.92
N VAL A 35 -6.69 -7.58 0.17
CA VAL A 35 -8.01 -7.30 -0.41
C VAL A 35 -9.09 -7.77 0.55
N LEU A 36 -10.02 -6.88 0.88
CA LEU A 36 -11.17 -7.16 1.75
C LEU A 36 -12.45 -7.41 0.94
N SER A 37 -13.30 -8.28 1.45
CA SER A 37 -14.66 -8.48 0.91
C SER A 37 -15.60 -7.34 1.28
N ASN A 38 -16.75 -7.31 0.62
CA ASN A 38 -17.90 -6.55 1.09
C ASN A 38 -18.29 -6.94 2.52
N ARG A 39 -19.06 -6.07 3.17
CA ARG A 39 -19.53 -6.25 4.54
C ARG A 39 -20.32 -7.58 4.67
N PRO A 40 -20.07 -8.38 5.71
CA PRO A 40 -19.01 -8.22 6.72
C PRO A 40 -17.62 -8.55 6.16
N ALA A 41 -16.63 -7.68 6.40
CA ALA A 41 -15.31 -7.80 5.78
C ALA A 41 -14.60 -9.12 6.15
N ARG A 42 -14.00 -9.75 5.15
CA ARG A 42 -13.12 -10.91 5.23
C ARG A 42 -11.93 -10.67 4.31
N ILE A 43 -10.77 -11.24 4.64
CA ILE A 43 -9.62 -11.21 3.74
C ILE A 43 -9.90 -12.14 2.57
N LEU A 44 -9.94 -11.59 1.36
CA LEU A 44 -10.09 -12.34 0.12
C LEU A 44 -8.74 -12.79 -0.41
N ARG A 45 -7.75 -11.88 -0.40
CA ARG A 45 -6.43 -12.09 -1.01
C ARG A 45 -5.37 -11.30 -0.26
N ARG A 46 -4.12 -11.77 -0.36
CA ARG A 46 -2.90 -11.07 0.04
C ARG A 46 -1.91 -11.12 -1.11
N PHE A 47 -1.20 -10.01 -1.34
CA PHE A 47 -0.19 -9.88 -2.37
C PHE A 47 1.05 -9.24 -1.78
N THR A 48 2.23 -9.80 -2.06
CA THR A 48 3.50 -9.10 -1.87
C THR A 48 3.77 -8.26 -3.11
N VAL A 49 4.13 -7.00 -2.94
CA VAL A 49 4.44 -6.08 -4.04
C VAL A 49 5.95 -6.08 -4.25
N PRO A 50 6.45 -6.48 -5.43
CA PRO A 50 7.86 -6.36 -5.78
C PRO A 50 8.32 -4.90 -5.78
N GLU A 51 9.54 -4.65 -5.31
CA GLU A 51 10.18 -3.34 -5.42
C GLU A 51 10.34 -2.95 -6.89
N GLY A 52 9.87 -1.75 -7.27
CA GLY A 52 10.07 -1.17 -8.60
C GLY A 52 8.85 -1.07 -9.52
N ILE A 53 7.64 -1.49 -9.09
CA ILE A 53 6.42 -1.37 -9.91
C ILE A 53 5.86 0.07 -9.92
N GLY A 54 6.34 0.93 -9.01
CA GLY A 54 5.83 2.29 -8.82
C GLY A 54 6.71 3.41 -9.37
N SER A 55 7.58 3.21 -10.37
CA SER A 55 8.19 4.38 -11.01
C SER A 55 7.08 5.19 -11.67
N MET A 56 6.93 6.45 -11.27
CA MET A 56 5.90 7.39 -11.73
C MET A 56 6.08 7.82 -13.21
N ASP A 57 6.84 7.04 -13.97
CA ASP A 57 7.27 7.27 -15.35
C ASP A 57 6.59 6.31 -16.37
N ASP A 58 5.70 5.41 -15.92
CA ASP A 58 4.87 4.53 -16.78
C ASP A 58 3.41 5.02 -16.91
#